data_AF-A0A5C8C1J8-F1
#
_entry.id   AF-A0A5C8C1J8-F1
#
_cell.length_a   1.000
_cell.length_b   1.000
_cell.length_c   1.000
_cell.angle_alpha   90.00
_cell.angle_beta   90.00
_cell.angle_gamma   90.00
#
_symmetry.space_group_name_H-M   'P 1'
#
loop_
_entity.id
_entity.type
_entity.pdbx_description
1 polymer ?
#
loop_
_entity_poly.entity_id
_entity_poly.type
_entity_poly.pdbx_seq_one_letter_code
_entity_poly.pdbx_strand_id
1 'polypeptide(L)'
;MSLFNTTSLTFALLATLGLAACQSPSSTKAHTHRTTTTHANMPEKMAEHMRKEQRGWKKLTPEQRAEFQKKAEQRRTERQARFEMLQKACEGKAGQTINVKLNDKTVEGQCEVHFRPTRDDKNKS
;
A
#
# COMPACT_ATOMS: atom_id res chain seq x y z
N MET A 1 -43.66 38.64 5.17
CA MET A 1 -44.14 38.76 3.79
C MET A 1 -43.33 37.83 2.92
N SER A 2 -43.97 36.76 2.49
CA SER A 2 -43.45 35.72 1.61
C SER A 2 -43.33 36.24 0.19
N LEU A 3 -42.27 35.88 -0.53
CA LEU A 3 -42.32 35.73 -1.99
C LEU A 3 -41.45 34.53 -2.38
N PHE A 4 -42.13 33.40 -2.60
CA PHE A 4 -41.61 32.25 -3.32
C PHE A 4 -41.48 32.62 -4.79
N ASN A 5 -40.38 32.25 -5.45
CA ASN A 5 -40.37 32.04 -6.88
C ASN A 5 -39.66 30.72 -7.18
N THR A 6 -40.50 29.75 -7.50
CA THR A 6 -40.23 28.44 -8.05
C THR A 6 -39.85 28.52 -9.52
N THR A 7 -38.76 27.89 -9.95
CA THR A 7 -38.73 27.16 -11.22
C THR A 7 -37.70 26.04 -11.14
N SER A 8 -38.25 24.83 -11.05
CA SER A 8 -37.57 23.56 -11.25
C SER A 8 -36.90 23.49 -12.62
N LEU A 9 -35.67 22.98 -12.68
CA LEU A 9 -35.11 22.37 -13.88
C LEU A 9 -34.30 21.15 -13.48
N THR A 10 -35.03 20.08 -13.16
CA THR A 10 -34.52 18.72 -13.07
C THR A 10 -34.26 18.22 -14.49
N PHE A 11 -33.00 18.25 -14.93
CA PHE A 11 -32.57 17.50 -16.10
C PHE A 11 -32.34 16.04 -15.70
N ALA A 12 -33.34 15.18 -15.91
CA ALA A 12 -33.17 13.74 -15.89
C ALA A 12 -32.94 13.26 -17.33
N LEU A 13 -31.68 12.99 -17.69
CA LEU A 13 -31.35 12.31 -18.94
C LEU A 13 -31.20 10.81 -18.70
N LEU A 14 -31.89 10.06 -19.56
CA LEU A 14 -32.12 8.62 -19.50
C LEU A 14 -30.92 7.79 -19.99
N ALA A 15 -30.93 6.54 -19.50
CA ALA A 15 -30.49 5.31 -20.15
C ALA A 15 -28.97 5.10 -20.36
N THR A 16 -28.30 4.58 -19.33
CA THR A 16 -27.12 3.74 -19.53
C THR A 16 -27.57 2.32 -19.83
N LEU A 17 -27.29 1.89 -21.06
CA LEU A 17 -27.33 0.50 -21.50
C LEU A 17 -26.54 -0.39 -20.52
N GLY A 18 -27.19 -1.41 -19.97
CA GLY A 18 -26.52 -2.42 -19.17
C GLY A 18 -25.63 -3.29 -20.06
N LEU A 19 -24.31 -3.22 -19.87
CA LEU A 19 -23.44 -4.31 -20.31
C LEU A 19 -23.57 -5.43 -19.28
N ALA A 20 -24.29 -6.49 -19.64
CA ALA A 20 -24.17 -7.76 -18.93
C ALA A 20 -22.75 -8.29 -19.15
N ALA A 21 -21.86 -8.09 -18.17
CA ALA A 21 -20.59 -8.79 -18.14
C ALA A 21 -20.87 -10.25 -17.75
N CYS A 22 -20.64 -11.18 -18.68
CA CYS A 22 -20.59 -12.60 -18.37
C CYS A 22 -19.48 -12.84 -17.34
N GLN A 23 -19.92 -13.28 -16.16
CA GLN A 23 -19.12 -13.73 -15.04
C GLN A 23 -18.16 -14.83 -15.51
N SER A 24 -16.89 -14.50 -15.70
CA SER A 24 -15.84 -15.51 -15.84
C SER A 24 -15.63 -16.15 -14.46
N PRO A 25 -15.67 -17.48 -14.31
CA PRO A 25 -15.26 -18.11 -13.07
C PRO A 25 -13.77 -17.87 -12.88
N SER A 26 -13.43 -17.01 -11.92
CA SER A 26 -12.09 -16.93 -11.37
C SER A 26 -11.79 -18.27 -10.69
N SER A 27 -11.02 -19.11 -11.39
CA SER A 27 -10.30 -20.20 -10.73
C SER A 27 -9.46 -19.59 -9.61
N THR A 28 -9.91 -19.77 -8.37
CA THR A 28 -9.10 -19.54 -7.18
C THR A 28 -7.94 -20.51 -7.21
N LYS A 29 -6.84 -20.13 -7.85
CA LYS A 29 -5.53 -20.65 -7.44
C LYS A 29 -5.28 -20.05 -6.06
N ALA A 30 -5.46 -20.87 -5.05
CA ALA A 30 -5.00 -20.60 -3.70
C ALA A 30 -3.51 -20.27 -3.77
N HIS A 31 -3.17 -18.98 -3.75
CA HIS A 31 -1.80 -18.54 -3.53
C HIS A 31 -1.52 -18.66 -2.03
N THR A 32 -1.30 -19.89 -1.57
CA THR A 32 -0.64 -20.16 -0.29
C THR A 32 0.83 -19.80 -0.42
N HIS A 33 1.16 -18.51 -0.32
CA HIS A 33 2.55 -18.08 -0.15
C HIS A 33 2.76 -17.58 1.28
N ARG A 34 2.72 -18.52 2.23
CA ARG A 34 3.28 -18.31 3.57
C ARG A 34 4.60 -19.07 3.66
N THR A 35 5.63 -18.56 2.99
CA THR A 35 6.99 -18.98 3.30
C THR A 35 7.52 -18.09 4.41
N THR A 36 7.54 -18.65 5.62
CA THR A 36 8.38 -18.20 6.72
C THR A 36 9.84 -18.38 6.32
N THR A 37 10.43 -17.38 5.67
CA THR A 37 11.86 -17.42 5.33
C THR A 37 12.69 -17.19 6.58
N THR A 38 13.03 -18.29 7.25
CA THR A 38 14.31 -18.46 7.94
C THR A 38 15.43 -18.19 6.93
N HIS A 39 16.50 -17.49 7.33
CA HIS A 39 17.61 -16.98 6.51
C HIS A 39 18.38 -18.01 5.64
N ALA A 40 17.93 -19.25 5.54
CA ALA A 40 18.58 -20.35 4.83
C ALA A 40 18.12 -20.55 3.37
N ASN A 41 17.05 -19.90 2.91
CA ASN A 41 16.53 -20.06 1.53
C ASN A 41 16.19 -18.70 0.89
N MET A 42 17.20 -17.88 0.62
CA MET A 42 17.04 -16.76 -0.32
C MET A 42 17.21 -17.29 -1.74
N PRO A 43 16.28 -17.03 -2.68
CA PRO A 43 16.48 -17.37 -4.08
C PRO A 43 17.80 -16.78 -4.56
N GLU A 44 18.60 -17.58 -5.27
CA GLU A 44 19.96 -17.22 -5.71
C GLU A 44 20.01 -15.83 -6.37
N LYS A 45 19.01 -15.52 -7.21
CA LYS A 45 18.87 -14.21 -7.88
C LYS A 45 18.72 -13.04 -6.91
N MET A 46 18.01 -13.22 -5.80
CA MET A 46 17.85 -12.18 -4.77
C MET A 46 19.15 -11.98 -3.98
N ALA A 47 19.85 -13.07 -3.66
CA ALA A 47 21.16 -13.00 -3.00
C ALA A 47 22.20 -12.31 -3.89
N GLU A 48 22.18 -12.56 -5.20
CA GLU A 48 23.03 -11.88 -6.17
C GLU A 48 22.75 -10.39 -6.23
N HIS A 49 21.46 -10.00 -6.31
CA HIS A 49 21.06 -8.60 -6.32
C HIS A 49 21.56 -7.85 -5.07
N MET A 50 21.36 -8.44 -3.87
CA MET A 50 21.84 -7.88 -2.61
C MET A 50 23.37 -7.74 -2.56
N ARG A 51 24.13 -8.73 -3.07
CA ARG A 51 25.60 -8.65 -3.16
C ARG A 51 26.06 -7.57 -4.14
N LYS A 52 25.35 -7.38 -5.25
CA LYS A 52 25.65 -6.33 -6.23
C LYS A 52 25.38 -4.94 -5.64
N GLU A 53 24.27 -4.77 -4.95
CA GLU A 53 23.91 -3.54 -4.26
C GLU A 53 24.92 -3.19 -3.15
N GLN A 54 25.28 -4.16 -2.30
CA GLN A 54 26.27 -3.96 -1.25
C GLN A 54 27.66 -3.55 -1.81
N ARG A 55 28.07 -4.13 -2.94
CA ARG A 55 29.31 -3.72 -3.64
C ARG A 55 29.20 -2.32 -4.22
N GLY A 56 28.03 -1.92 -4.71
CA GLY A 56 27.77 -0.54 -5.17
C GLY A 56 27.90 0.48 -4.03
N TRP A 57 27.37 0.15 -2.84
CA TRP A 57 27.45 1.03 -1.67
C TRP A 57 28.88 1.28 -1.19
N LYS A 58 29.75 0.26 -1.22
CA LYS A 58 31.16 0.39 -0.84
C LYS A 58 31.95 1.32 -1.76
N LYS A 59 31.48 1.53 -3.00
CA LYS A 59 32.15 2.37 -4.01
C LYS A 59 31.74 3.85 -3.97
N LEU A 60 30.74 4.22 -3.16
CA LEU A 60 30.29 5.61 -3.02
C LEU A 60 31.34 6.45 -2.28
N THR A 61 31.53 7.70 -2.70
CA THR A 61 32.33 8.68 -1.95
C THR A 61 31.63 9.08 -0.64
N PRO A 62 32.35 9.62 0.36
CA PRO A 62 31.73 10.11 1.60
C PRO A 62 30.60 11.12 1.36
N GLU A 63 30.81 12.04 0.40
CA GLU A 63 29.80 13.05 0.03
C GLU A 63 28.54 12.42 -0.56
N GLN A 64 28.69 11.47 -1.48
CA GLN A 64 27.56 10.74 -2.06
C GLN A 64 26.78 9.98 -1.00
N ARG A 65 27.48 9.32 -0.06
CA ARG A 65 26.81 8.62 1.06
C ARG A 65 26.02 9.58 1.93
N ALA A 66 26.56 10.75 2.23
CA ALA A 66 25.86 11.76 3.03
C ALA A 66 24.59 12.26 2.31
N GLU A 67 24.66 12.50 1.00
CA GLU A 67 23.49 12.87 0.20
C GLU A 67 22.42 11.77 0.19
N PHE A 68 22.83 10.51 0.01
CA PHE A 68 21.92 9.36 0.07
C PHE A 68 21.26 9.23 1.45
N GLN A 69 22.01 9.41 2.53
CA GLN A 69 21.46 9.37 3.89
C GLN A 69 20.43 10.46 4.10
N LYS A 70 20.73 11.71 3.70
CA LYS A 70 19.79 12.83 3.80
C LYS A 70 18.50 12.56 3.02
N LYS A 71 18.61 12.08 1.77
CA LYS A 71 17.44 11.69 0.96
C LYS A 71 16.66 10.54 1.59
N ALA A 72 17.36 9.52 2.13
CA ALA A 72 16.72 8.38 2.78
C ALA A 72 15.94 8.82 4.02
N GLU A 73 16.48 9.73 4.82
CA GLU A 73 15.81 10.29 5.99
C GLU A 73 14.55 11.08 5.60
N GLN A 74 14.65 11.95 4.59
CA GLN A 74 13.48 12.66 4.04
C GLN A 74 12.38 11.70 3.57
N ARG A 75 12.74 10.59 2.90
CA ARG A 75 11.76 9.60 2.46
C ARG A 75 11.17 8.79 3.61
N ARG A 76 11.93 8.57 4.69
CA ARG A 76 11.43 7.88 5.89
C ARG A 76 10.36 8.70 6.58
N THR A 77 10.60 10.00 6.80
CA THR A 77 9.64 10.89 7.45
C THR A 77 8.37 11.02 6.62
N GLU A 78 8.50 11.22 5.30
CA GLU A 78 7.36 11.25 4.38
C GLU A 78 6.54 9.96 4.42
N ARG A 79 7.22 8.80 4.38
CA ARG A 79 6.54 7.50 4.43
C ARG A 79 5.85 7.28 5.77
N GLN A 80 6.46 7.68 6.86
CA GLN A 80 5.90 7.53 8.20
C GLN A 80 4.61 8.36 8.34
N ALA A 81 4.63 9.63 7.96
CA ALA A 81 3.44 10.49 8.00
C ALA A 81 2.28 9.92 7.17
N ARG A 82 2.58 9.43 5.95
CA ARG A 82 1.57 8.77 5.10
C ARG A 82 1.02 7.50 5.73
N PHE A 83 1.89 6.68 6.34
CA PHE A 83 1.49 5.44 6.99
C PHE A 83 0.60 5.69 8.20
N GLU A 84 0.96 6.66 9.05
CA GLU A 84 0.14 7.03 10.22
C GLU A 84 -1.25 7.51 9.82
N MET A 85 -1.36 8.30 8.74
CA MET A 85 -2.65 8.73 8.22
C MET A 85 -3.49 7.56 7.71
N LEU A 86 -2.88 6.62 6.97
CA LEU A 86 -3.56 5.41 6.51
C LEU A 86 -4.00 4.52 7.67
N GLN A 87 -3.13 4.35 8.67
CA GLN A 87 -3.43 3.56 9.87
C GLN A 87 -4.65 4.14 10.59
N LYS A 88 -4.67 5.45 10.84
CA LYS A 88 -5.83 6.13 11.45
C LYS A 88 -7.10 5.97 10.63
N ALA A 89 -7.00 6.06 9.31
CA ALA A 89 -8.15 5.86 8.44
C ALA A 89 -8.71 4.43 8.51
N CYS A 90 -7.88 3.44 8.86
CA CYS A 90 -8.25 2.03 9.02
C CYS A 90 -8.72 1.63 10.43
N GLU A 91 -8.57 2.49 11.44
CA GLU A 91 -9.03 2.20 12.80
C GLU A 91 -10.54 1.91 12.81
N GLY A 92 -10.93 0.73 13.33
CA GLY A 92 -12.33 0.29 13.37
C GLY A 92 -12.95 -0.10 12.02
N LYS A 93 -12.19 -0.04 10.91
CA LYS A 93 -12.67 -0.30 9.54
C LYS A 93 -12.14 -1.60 8.93
N ALA A 94 -11.77 -2.57 9.75
CA ALA A 94 -11.31 -3.87 9.29
C ALA A 94 -12.32 -4.51 8.32
N GLY A 95 -11.83 -4.99 7.18
CA GLY A 95 -12.62 -5.59 6.10
C GLY A 95 -13.34 -4.59 5.19
N GLN A 96 -13.32 -3.29 5.49
CA GLN A 96 -14.04 -2.28 4.72
C GLN A 96 -13.14 -1.59 3.68
N THR A 97 -13.75 -1.21 2.56
CA THR A 97 -13.12 -0.31 1.58
C THR A 97 -13.15 1.12 2.10
N ILE A 98 -12.01 1.80 2.04
CA ILE A 98 -11.84 3.20 2.43
C ILE A 98 -11.23 4.01 1.28
N ASN A 99 -11.54 5.29 1.27
CA ASN A 99 -10.94 6.27 0.36
C ASN A 99 -10.16 7.28 1.18
N VAL A 100 -8.83 7.35 0.97
CA VAL A 100 -7.95 8.23 1.73
C VAL A 100 -7.26 9.20 0.78
N LYS A 101 -7.31 10.50 1.11
CA LYS A 101 -6.61 11.54 0.35
C LYS A 101 -5.15 11.60 0.80
N LEU A 102 -4.25 11.12 -0.05
CA LEU A 102 -2.79 11.18 0.10
C LEU A 102 -2.25 12.27 -0.81
N ASN A 103 -1.80 13.38 -0.21
CA ASN A 103 -1.46 14.61 -0.92
C ASN A 103 -2.67 15.08 -1.76
N ASP A 104 -2.54 15.13 -3.09
CA ASP A 104 -3.61 15.55 -4.00
C ASP A 104 -4.35 14.38 -4.67
N LYS A 105 -4.07 13.15 -4.25
CA LYS A 105 -4.67 11.95 -4.85
C LYS A 105 -5.50 11.20 -3.82
N THR A 106 -6.71 10.84 -4.19
CA THR A 106 -7.52 9.90 -3.42
C THR A 106 -7.10 8.49 -3.79
N VAL A 107 -6.79 7.67 -2.78
CA VAL A 107 -6.44 6.27 -2.93
C VAL A 107 -7.56 5.43 -2.32
N GLU A 108 -8.14 4.57 -3.14
CA GLU A 108 -9.08 3.55 -2.71
C GLU A 108 -8.31 2.30 -2.28
N GLY A 109 -8.69 1.71 -1.16
CA GLY A 109 -8.11 0.46 -0.68
C GLY A 109 -8.96 -0.19 0.41
N GLN A 110 -8.63 -1.42 0.78
CA GLN A 110 -9.30 -2.15 1.84
C GLN A 110 -8.40 -2.23 3.08
N CYS A 111 -8.99 -2.08 4.26
CA CYS A 111 -8.27 -2.29 5.51
C CYS A 111 -8.30 -3.77 5.90
N GLU A 112 -7.14 -4.42 5.91
CA GLU A 112 -7.00 -5.82 6.32
C GLU A 112 -6.29 -5.95 7.66
N VAL A 113 -6.78 -6.85 8.52
CA VAL A 113 -6.11 -7.20 9.77
C VAL A 113 -5.36 -8.50 9.56
N HIS A 114 -4.05 -8.46 9.78
CA HIS A 114 -3.20 -9.64 9.70
C HIS A 114 -2.69 -10.02 11.08
N PHE A 115 -2.87 -11.29 11.45
CA PHE A 115 -2.23 -11.85 12.63
C PHE A 115 -0.71 -11.98 12.40
N ARG A 116 0.07 -11.29 13.22
CA ARG A 116 1.53 -11.43 13.27
C ARG A 116 1.91 -12.11 14.60
N PRO A 117 2.29 -13.39 14.59
CA PRO A 117 2.74 -14.05 15.79
C PRO A 117 4.05 -13.40 16.28
N THR A 118 4.12 -13.08 17.57
CA THR A 118 5.39 -12.75 18.23
C THR A 118 6.27 -14.00 18.18
N ARG A 119 7.49 -13.86 17.66
CA ARG A 119 8.49 -14.94 17.74
C ARG A 119 9.26 -14.74 19.03
N ASP A 120 9.30 -15.76 19.88
CA ASP A 120 10.16 -15.74 21.06
C ASP A 120 11.62 -15.74 20.58
N ASP A 121 12.38 -14.69 20.91
CA ASP A 121 13.76 -14.48 20.49
C ASP A 121 14.77 -15.49 21.09
N LYS A 122 14.31 -16.55 21.75
CA LYS A 122 15.15 -17.53 22.47
C LYS A 122 15.97 -18.47 21.57
N ASN A 123 16.04 -18.23 20.26
CA ASN A 123 16.83 -19.06 19.34
C ASN A 123 17.62 -18.23 18.32
N LYS A 124 18.31 -17.18 18.80
CA LYS A 124 19.51 -16.66 18.13
C LYS A 124 20.73 -17.36 18.74
N SER A 125 21.07 -18.53 18.19
CA SER A 125 22.40 -19.12 18.34
C SER A 125 23.30 -18.70 17.20
#